data_AF-A0A971CAZ7-F1
#
_entry.id   AF-A0A971CAZ7-F1
#
_cell.length_a   1.000
_cell.length_b   1.000
_cell.length_c   1.000
_cell.angle_alpha   90.00
_cell.angle_beta   90.00
_cell.angle_gamma   90.00
#
_symmetry.space_group_name_H-M   'P 1'
#
loop_
_entity.id
_entity.type
_entity.pdbx_description
1 polymer ?
#
loop_
_entity_poly.entity_id
_entity_poly.type
_entity_poly.pdbx_seq_one_letter_code
_entity_poly.pdbx_strand_id
1 'polypeptide(L)'
;MIVIFVVSIILAVFLWQYVFLVYEVKINKKIFTEKEKDECVEISVYPINSFGMKIPFKEIKAMFVIEEGADAIEIIENDFESGKFKFQWKDKKNKVTIKIITDFSLFPIIEKM
;
A
#
# COMPACT_ATOMS: atom_id res chain seq x y z
N MET A 1 -34.52 22.31 -18.07
CA MET A 1 -34.50 21.12 -17.18
C MET A 1 -33.63 20.00 -17.75
N ILE A 2 -33.89 19.52 -18.97
CA ILE A 2 -33.10 18.45 -19.62
C ILE A 2 -31.61 18.80 -19.76
N VAL A 3 -31.29 20.01 -20.21
CA VAL A 3 -29.88 20.44 -20.36
C VAL A 3 -29.13 20.42 -19.02
N ILE A 4 -29.74 20.93 -17.95
CA ILE A 4 -29.14 20.92 -16.60
C ILE A 4 -28.93 19.48 -16.13
N PHE A 5 -29.90 18.61 -16.37
CA PHE A 5 -29.80 17.20 -16.04
C PHE A 5 -28.63 16.53 -16.79
N VAL A 6 -28.51 16.73 -18.10
CA VAL A 6 -27.40 16.20 -18.91
C VAL A 6 -26.05 16.71 -18.41
N VAL A 7 -25.93 18.01 -18.13
CA VAL A 7 -24.69 18.60 -17.59
C VAL A 7 -24.36 18.01 -16.22
N SER A 8 -25.36 17.80 -15.35
CA SER A 8 -25.12 17.19 -14.04
C SER A 8 -24.61 15.75 -14.13
N ILE A 9 -25.12 14.95 -15.09
CA ILE A 9 -24.63 13.59 -15.33
C ILE A 9 -23.17 13.62 -15.79
N ILE A 10 -22.84 14.51 -16.72
CA ILE A 10 -21.47 14.66 -17.22
C ILE A 10 -20.51 15.00 -16.05
N LEU A 11 -20.88 15.98 -15.22
CA LEU A 11 -20.09 16.36 -14.05
C LEU A 11 -19.95 15.20 -13.04
N ALA A 12 -21.03 14.46 -12.80
CA ALA A 12 -20.98 13.29 -11.92
C ALA A 12 -20.01 12.21 -12.44
N VAL A 13 -20.00 11.96 -13.76
CA VAL A 13 -19.07 11.01 -14.39
C VAL A 13 -17.62 11.49 -14.25
N PHE A 14 -17.35 12.78 -14.48
CA PHE A 14 -16.00 13.33 -14.30
C PHE A 14 -15.54 13.27 -12.84
N LEU A 15 -16.41 13.61 -11.89
CA LEU A 15 -16.11 13.50 -10.46
C LEU A 15 -15.83 12.05 -10.07
N TRP A 16 -16.61 11.10 -10.58
CA TRP A 16 -16.38 9.68 -10.36
C TRP A 16 -14.99 9.26 -10.84
N GLN A 17 -14.61 9.64 -12.07
CA GLN A 17 -13.27 9.37 -12.60
C GLN A 17 -12.18 9.95 -11.69
N TYR A 18 -12.33 11.20 -11.23
CA TYR A 18 -11.34 11.83 -10.35
C TYR A 18 -11.22 11.18 -8.97
N VAL A 19 -12.31 10.61 -8.43
CA VAL A 19 -12.31 9.98 -7.09
C VAL A 19 -11.81 8.54 -7.13
N PHE A 20 -12.09 7.78 -8.19
CA PHE A 20 -11.84 6.33 -8.25
C PHE A 20 -10.70 5.91 -9.17
N LEU A 21 -10.11 6.83 -9.94
CA LEU A 21 -8.90 6.55 -10.71
C LEU A 21 -7.68 6.47 -9.78
N VAL A 22 -6.87 5.43 -9.96
CA VAL A 22 -5.58 5.29 -9.25
C VAL A 22 -4.61 6.27 -9.87
N TYR A 23 -4.20 7.25 -9.09
CA TYR A 23 -3.21 8.24 -9.49
C TYR A 23 -1.81 7.80 -9.08
N GLU A 24 -1.67 7.34 -7.84
CA GLU A 24 -0.41 6.91 -7.26
C GLU A 24 -0.68 5.83 -6.19
N VAL A 25 0.37 5.11 -5.79
CA VAL A 25 0.34 4.13 -4.71
C VAL A 25 1.15 4.66 -3.54
N LYS A 26 0.62 4.55 -2.32
CA LYS A 26 1.33 4.90 -1.09
C LYS A 26 1.55 3.69 -0.21
N ILE A 27 2.60 3.76 0.60
CA ILE A 27 2.94 2.76 1.60
C ILE A 27 2.50 3.28 2.96
N ASN A 28 1.85 2.43 3.74
CA ASN A 28 1.58 2.67 5.15
C ASN A 28 2.36 1.65 5.98
N LYS A 29 3.15 2.16 6.91
CA LYS A 29 3.90 1.36 7.87
C LYS A 29 3.23 1.50 9.23
N LYS A 30 2.83 0.37 9.80
CA LYS A 30 2.33 0.30 11.17
C LYS A 30 3.23 -0.61 11.98
N ILE A 31 3.55 -0.18 13.20
CA ILE A 31 4.31 -0.97 14.15
C ILE A 31 3.35 -1.32 15.29
N PHE A 32 3.27 -2.60 15.61
CA PHE A 32 2.44 -3.12 16.67
C PHE A 32 3.29 -3.93 17.63
N THR A 33 2.96 -3.88 18.91
CA THR A 33 3.55 -4.77 19.92
C THR A 33 2.50 -5.83 20.24
N GLU A 34 2.68 -7.04 19.71
CA GLU A 34 1.68 -8.11 19.93
C GLU A 34 1.84 -8.74 21.31
N LYS A 35 3.08 -8.76 21.87
CA LYS A 35 3.41 -9.08 23.28
C LYS A 35 4.70 -8.36 23.69
N GLU A 36 4.95 -8.22 24.99
CA GLU A 36 5.99 -7.41 25.68
C GLU A 36 7.43 -7.43 25.13
N LYS A 37 7.80 -8.25 24.14
CA LYS A 37 9.15 -8.31 23.57
C LYS A 37 9.24 -8.41 22.05
N ASP A 38 8.12 -8.46 21.36
CA ASP A 38 8.07 -8.81 19.93
C ASP A 38 7.31 -7.72 19.16
N GLU A 39 8.07 -6.84 18.50
CA GLU A 39 7.52 -5.82 17.61
C GLU A 39 7.23 -6.44 16.24
N CYS A 40 5.95 -6.36 15.86
CA CYS A 40 5.45 -6.71 14.54
C CYS A 40 5.36 -5.44 13.69
N VAL A 41 5.87 -5.51 12.47
CA VAL A 41 5.77 -4.45 11.47
C VAL A 41 4.82 -4.91 10.38
N GLU A 42 3.80 -4.10 10.10
CA GLU A 42 2.89 -4.27 8.97
C GLU A 42 3.19 -3.18 7.94
N ILE A 43 3.48 -3.61 6.71
CA ILE A 43 3.58 -2.76 5.54
C ILE A 43 2.33 -3.04 4.70
N SER A 44 1.56 -1.99 4.43
CA SER A 44 0.40 -2.09 3.55
C SER A 44 0.51 -1.09 2.41
N VAL A 45 0.17 -1.53 1.22
CA VAL A 45 0.22 -0.75 0.00
C VAL A 45 -1.21 -0.37 -0.38
N TYR A 46 -1.47 0.92 -0.64
CA TYR A 46 -2.82 1.39 -0.94
C TYR A 46 -2.85 2.45 -2.06
N PRO A 47 -3.89 2.43 -2.92
CA PRO A 47 -4.09 3.41 -3.96
C PRO A 47 -4.50 4.76 -3.37
N ILE A 48 -3.99 5.83 -3.96
CA ILE A 48 -4.54 7.18 -3.79
C ILE A 48 -5.06 7.73 -5.12
N ASN A 49 -6.10 8.55 -5.05
CA ASN A 49 -6.62 9.29 -6.18
C ASN A 49 -5.88 10.62 -6.38
N SER A 50 -6.28 11.40 -7.39
CA SER A 50 -5.66 12.68 -7.75
C SER A 50 -5.77 13.76 -6.65
N PHE A 51 -6.64 13.56 -5.65
CA PHE A 51 -6.73 14.42 -4.46
C PHE A 51 -5.81 13.96 -3.32
N GLY A 52 -5.03 12.89 -3.51
CA GLY A 52 -4.18 12.30 -2.49
C GLY A 52 -4.92 11.46 -1.45
N MET A 53 -6.23 11.21 -1.66
CA MET A 53 -7.06 10.42 -0.75
C MET A 53 -7.00 8.94 -1.09
N LYS A 54 -7.03 8.07 -0.07
CA LYS A 54 -7.13 6.62 -0.26
C LYS A 54 -8.42 6.29 -1.03
N ILE A 55 -8.30 5.49 -2.08
CA ILE A 55 -9.46 5.03 -2.84
C ILE A 55 -10.20 3.99 -2.00
N PRO A 56 -11.49 4.20 -1.68
CA PRO A 56 -12.23 3.27 -0.85
C PRO A 56 -12.49 1.96 -1.61
N PHE A 57 -12.48 0.84 -0.87
CA PHE A 57 -12.79 -0.50 -1.38
C PHE A 57 -11.88 -1.00 -2.53
N LYS A 58 -10.72 -0.37 -2.73
CA LYS A 58 -9.74 -0.79 -3.73
C LYS A 58 -8.46 -1.25 -3.05
N GLU A 59 -8.14 -2.52 -3.26
CA GLU A 59 -6.86 -3.14 -2.88
C GLU A 59 -5.92 -3.13 -4.08
N ILE A 60 -4.62 -3.18 -3.81
CA ILE A 60 -3.57 -3.20 -4.84
C ILE A 60 -2.71 -4.43 -4.62
N LYS A 61 -2.45 -5.15 -5.70
CA LYS A 61 -1.50 -6.25 -5.70
C LYS A 61 -0.09 -5.71 -5.48
N ALA A 62 0.61 -6.27 -4.50
CA ALA A 62 1.98 -5.87 -4.20
C ALA A 62 2.85 -7.09 -3.91
N MET A 63 3.98 -7.19 -4.61
CA MET A 63 5.00 -8.18 -4.36
C MET A 63 6.10 -7.57 -3.47
N PHE A 64 6.42 -8.25 -2.39
CA PHE A 64 7.45 -7.86 -1.44
C PHE A 64 8.67 -8.75 -1.60
N VAL A 65 9.81 -8.16 -1.93
CA VAL A 65 11.10 -8.85 -2.08
C VAL A 65 12.06 -8.28 -1.05
N ILE A 66 12.58 -9.14 -0.17
CA ILE A 66 13.57 -8.75 0.82
C ILE A 66 14.95 -8.80 0.15
N GLU A 67 15.59 -7.65 -0.05
CA GLU A 67 16.93 -7.57 -0.65
C GLU A 67 18.04 -7.72 0.41
N GLU A 68 17.80 -7.25 1.64
CA GLU A 68 18.76 -7.31 2.75
C GLU A 68 18.05 -7.65 4.07
N GLY A 69 18.70 -8.42 4.94
CA GLY A 69 18.23 -8.69 6.31
C GLY A 69 17.12 -9.75 6.43
N ALA A 70 16.99 -10.66 5.45
CA ALA A 70 15.99 -11.73 5.49
C ALA A 70 16.12 -12.68 6.70
N ASP A 71 17.34 -12.84 7.21
CA ASP A 71 17.68 -13.60 8.42
C ASP A 71 17.28 -12.87 9.71
N ALA A 72 17.16 -11.54 9.66
CA ALA A 72 16.82 -10.69 10.81
C ALA A 72 15.32 -10.62 11.10
N ILE A 73 14.48 -11.20 10.22
CA ILE A 73 13.02 -11.12 10.33
C ILE A 73 12.33 -12.48 10.19
N GLU A 74 11.14 -12.56 10.75
CA GLU A 74 10.19 -13.65 10.54
C GLU A 74 8.97 -13.12 9.79
N ILE A 75 8.66 -13.70 8.64
CA ILE A 75 7.49 -13.30 7.87
C ILE A 75 6.26 -13.97 8.49
N ILE A 76 5.33 -13.15 8.97
CA ILE A 76 4.05 -13.59 9.55
C ILE A 76 2.97 -13.65 8.46
N GLU A 77 2.96 -12.65 7.57
CA GLU A 77 1.96 -12.51 6.51
C GLU A 77 2.63 -11.94 5.26
N ASN A 78 2.32 -12.51 4.11
CA ASN A 78 2.71 -11.99 2.80
C ASN A 78 1.56 -12.22 1.83
N ASP A 79 0.62 -11.28 1.83
CA ASP A 79 -0.56 -11.34 0.97
C ASP A 79 -0.37 -10.44 -0.24
N PHE A 80 -0.10 -11.10 -1.37
CA PHE A 80 0.06 -10.46 -2.66
C PHE A 80 -1.22 -9.77 -3.14
N GLU A 81 -2.40 -10.32 -2.86
CA GLU A 81 -3.67 -9.81 -3.38
C GLU A 81 -4.11 -8.55 -2.63
N SER A 82 -4.01 -8.55 -1.30
CA SER A 82 -4.36 -7.37 -0.48
C SER A 82 -3.23 -6.34 -0.36
N GLY A 83 -2.03 -6.67 -0.84
CA GLY A 83 -0.86 -5.80 -0.80
C GLY A 83 -0.36 -5.56 0.62
N LYS A 84 -0.41 -6.60 1.46
CA LYS A 84 -0.01 -6.56 2.87
C LYS A 84 1.17 -7.48 3.14
N PHE A 85 2.10 -6.98 3.93
CA PHE A 85 3.26 -7.72 4.39
C PHE A 85 3.46 -7.46 5.88
N LYS A 86 3.42 -8.53 6.68
CA LYS A 86 3.65 -8.48 8.13
C LYS A 86 4.85 -9.32 8.47
N PHE A 87 5.76 -8.75 9.25
CA PHE A 87 6.92 -9.47 9.76
C PHE A 87 7.22 -9.07 11.21
N GLN A 88 8.00 -9.90 11.87
CA GLN A 88 8.50 -9.67 13.22
C GLN A 88 10.01 -9.66 13.21
N TRP A 89 10.61 -8.81 14.04
CA TRP A 89 12.06 -8.76 14.18
C TRP A 89 12.58 -9.92 15.01
N LYS A 90 13.55 -10.67 14.47
CA LYS A 90 14.39 -11.62 15.22
C LYS A 90 15.61 -10.91 15.81
N ASP A 91 16.22 -10.01 15.04
CA ASP A 91 17.32 -9.15 15.49
C ASP A 91 17.19 -7.73 14.91
N LYS A 92 16.82 -6.77 15.76
CA LYS A 92 16.63 -5.36 15.37
C LYS A 92 17.91 -4.61 15.01
N LYS A 93 19.09 -5.20 15.24
CA LYS A 93 20.36 -4.52 14.92
C LYS A 93 20.67 -4.53 13.42
N ASN A 94 20.06 -5.46 12.69
CA ASN A 94 20.26 -5.60 11.26
C ASN A 94 19.29 -4.70 10.48
N LYS A 95 19.77 -4.14 9.39
CA LYS A 95 18.94 -3.36 8.46
C LYS A 95 18.16 -4.31 7.56
N VAL A 96 16.93 -3.94 7.25
CA VAL A 96 16.07 -4.69 6.33
C VAL A 96 15.68 -3.78 5.17
N THR A 97 16.02 -4.21 3.96
CA THR A 97 15.64 -3.51 2.73
C THR A 97 14.58 -4.32 2.02
N ILE A 98 13.40 -3.74 1.84
CA ILE A 98 12.25 -4.38 1.18
C ILE A 98 11.95 -3.62 -0.10
N LYS A 99 11.92 -4.35 -1.19
CA LYS A 99 11.51 -3.87 -2.50
C LYS A 99 10.06 -4.26 -2.76
N ILE A 100 9.26 -3.25 -3.03
CA ILE A 100 7.82 -3.35 -3.22
C ILE A 100 7.52 -3.10 -4.70
N ILE A 101 6.93 -4.08 -5.36
CA ILE A 101 6.59 -4.03 -6.78
C ILE A 101 5.07 -4.08 -6.90
N THR A 102 4.48 -3.16 -7.66
CA THR A 102 3.03 -3.04 -7.83
C THR A 102 2.69 -2.77 -9.31
N ASP A 103 1.49 -3.13 -9.73
CA ASP A 103 1.02 -2.89 -11.11
C ASP A 103 0.84 -1.40 -11.46
N PHE A 104 0.87 -0.53 -10.45
CA PHE A 104 0.58 0.89 -10.58
C PHE A 104 1.82 1.78 -10.38
N SER A 105 3.01 1.18 -10.21
CA SER A 105 4.27 1.92 -10.14
C SER A 105 5.17 1.57 -11.31
N LEU A 106 5.76 2.59 -11.94
CA LEU A 106 6.75 2.40 -13.01
C LEU A 106 8.07 1.82 -12.48
N PHE A 107 8.40 2.10 -11.22
CA PHE A 107 9.62 1.66 -10.59
C PHE A 107 9.31 0.93 -9.27
N PRO A 108 10.12 -0.07 -8.88
CA PRO A 108 10.01 -0.66 -7.56
C PRO A 108 10.21 0.40 -6.48
N ILE A 109 9.39 0.35 -5.44
CA ILE A 109 9.51 1.23 -4.28
C ILE A 109 10.42 0.53 -3.28
N ILE A 110 11.47 1.21 -2.81
CA ILE A 110 12.45 0.65 -1.87
C ILE A 110 12.19 1.24 -0.50
N GLU A 111 11.86 0.37 0.46
CA GLU A 111 11.65 0.72 1.85
C GLU A 111 12.79 0.15 2.70
N LYS A 112 13.45 1.02 3.48
CA LYS A 112 14.57 0.64 4.34
C LYS A 112 14.19 0.78 5.80
N MET A 113 14.48 -0.24 6.60
CA MET A 113 14.14 -0.30 8.03
C MET A 113 15.34 -0.67 8.88
#